data_AF-A0A7C2VYM4-F1
#
_entry.id   AF-A0A7C2VYM4-F1
#
_cell.length_a   1.000
_cell.length_b   1.000
_cell.length_c   1.000
_cell.angle_alpha   90.00
_cell.angle_beta   90.00
_cell.angle_gamma   90.00
#
_symmetry.space_group_name_H-M   'P 1'
#
loop_
_entity.id
_entity.type
_entity.pdbx_description
1 polymer ?
#
loop_
_entity_poly.entity_id
_entity_poly.type
_entity_poly.pdbx_seq_one_letter_code
_entity_poly.pdbx_strand_id
1 'polypeptide(L)'
;MPRTIVPGFMVVLTGTLLCAEAPRAVVTFECVGLYWRAEGGSDEDTCSVRYRRAGSDDWRQAMPLWFDSRTMSPVGYSGRGETESRPWEHGGEYRGSIVHLEAGTRYEAALRLSSGPQTVIAFQTWSEDFPVARRVEVSDSTQTLVIREGGDKDGYVVYGPPAGRDAATIDVANEHPHCVEVRASYVIIRGLTLKGAQQHGIRLMSGCHDIVIEQCDISGWGRVLEDGWGRNLDSAVYSNANDLERVIIQRNRIHHPRGDSNNWREERPGPGKREPFHPEGPQAVYFSNSAGNHVIRYNSVYSDEDHQYNDIFGAGSNFSVRGFPNCDSDIYGNYLSHCWDDTIESEGANRNVRIWGNYSTDCYIAIASAGTSVGPLYVWRNVSGRMRVAAGDWGGGFFKTSDIMGGGRIYVFHNTVLQPPVEAADRRVNGGARVGIGWGGPVANTVSRNNIWNAREAPFWDKKADPSNDYDYDLYRGALPRGRTHQANGIAGEPTYDPANGDGAFALAKGSPGYDAGLRIPNFNDNFTGAAPDMGAHEAGNAPMQFGIDAYRKQRD
;
A
#
# COMPACT_ATOMS: atom_id res chain seq x y z
N MET A 1 18.56 10.87 -70.52
CA MET A 1 18.01 12.08 -69.88
C MET A 1 16.48 12.02 -69.99
N PRO A 2 15.70 12.43 -68.98
CA PRO A 2 15.94 12.44 -67.54
C PRO A 2 15.19 11.29 -66.81
N ARG A 3 15.69 10.90 -65.63
CA ARG A 3 14.99 10.05 -64.67
C ARG A 3 14.01 10.93 -63.90
N THR A 4 12.71 10.65 -64.01
CA THR A 4 11.70 11.25 -63.14
C THR A 4 11.67 10.45 -61.83
N ILE A 5 12.23 11.04 -60.77
CA ILE A 5 12.08 10.53 -59.42
C ILE A 5 10.67 10.93 -58.96
N VAL A 6 9.80 9.95 -58.78
CA VAL A 6 8.53 10.14 -58.08
C VAL A 6 8.84 9.96 -56.60
N PRO A 7 8.62 10.97 -55.73
CA PRO A 7 8.77 10.77 -54.30
C PRO A 7 7.63 9.87 -53.83
N GLY A 8 7.95 8.60 -53.52
CA GLY A 8 7.06 7.76 -52.74
C GLY A 8 6.95 8.34 -51.34
N PHE A 9 5.79 8.91 -51.02
CA PHE A 9 5.39 9.15 -49.64
C PHE A 9 5.30 7.80 -48.93
N MET A 10 6.38 7.39 -48.28
CA MET A 10 6.33 6.33 -47.28
C MET A 10 5.76 6.96 -46.01
N VAL A 11 4.44 6.93 -45.88
CA VAL A 11 3.80 7.14 -44.58
C VAL A 11 4.21 5.95 -43.71
N VAL A 12 5.22 6.15 -42.89
CA VAL A 12 5.49 5.23 -41.78
C VAL A 12 4.39 5.50 -40.75
N LEU A 13 3.29 4.76 -40.86
CA LEU A 13 2.35 4.59 -39.76
C LEU A 13 3.07 3.78 -38.67
N THR A 14 3.90 4.44 -37.86
CA THR A 14 4.27 3.92 -36.53
C THR A 14 3.11 4.17 -35.57
N GLY A 15 1.93 3.66 -35.94
CA GLY A 15 0.82 3.48 -35.01
C GLY A 15 0.76 2.00 -34.71
N THR A 16 1.36 1.56 -33.61
CA THR A 16 0.87 0.34 -32.95
C THR A 16 -0.58 0.62 -32.59
N LEU A 17 -1.50 0.19 -33.46
CA LEU A 17 -2.91 0.03 -33.11
C LEU A 17 -2.91 -0.95 -31.93
N LEU A 18 -3.08 -0.42 -30.72
CA LEU A 18 -3.37 -1.25 -29.56
C LEU A 18 -4.76 -1.86 -29.84
N CYS A 19 -4.78 -3.16 -30.11
CA CYS A 19 -6.02 -3.89 -30.37
C CYS A 19 -6.91 -3.88 -29.12
N ALA A 20 -8.23 -3.91 -29.33
CA ALA A 20 -9.18 -4.13 -28.24
C ALA A 20 -8.92 -5.49 -27.57
N GLU A 21 -9.03 -5.55 -26.25
CA GLU A 21 -8.84 -6.75 -25.46
C GLU A 21 -10.08 -7.03 -24.59
N ALA A 22 -10.32 -8.31 -24.30
CA ALA A 22 -11.32 -8.70 -23.32
C ALA A 22 -10.97 -8.11 -21.95
N PRO A 23 -11.97 -7.75 -21.12
CA PRO A 23 -11.69 -7.28 -19.77
C PRO A 23 -10.99 -8.37 -18.95
N ARG A 24 -10.17 -7.95 -17.98
CA ARG A 24 -9.52 -8.84 -17.00
C ARG A 24 -9.82 -8.38 -15.58
N ALA A 25 -9.87 -9.35 -14.67
CA ALA A 25 -10.09 -9.17 -13.24
C ALA A 25 -8.98 -9.88 -12.47
N VAL A 26 -8.34 -9.18 -11.54
CA VAL A 26 -7.33 -9.73 -10.62
C VAL A 26 -7.81 -9.51 -9.19
N VAL A 27 -7.99 -10.58 -8.45
CA VAL A 27 -8.71 -10.58 -7.18
C VAL A 27 -7.77 -10.72 -5.99
N THR A 28 -8.19 -10.15 -4.86
CA THR A 28 -7.72 -10.47 -3.52
C THR A 28 -8.93 -10.91 -2.66
N PHE A 29 -8.84 -10.84 -1.33
CA PHE A 29 -9.95 -11.20 -0.43
C PHE A 29 -11.14 -10.24 -0.54
N GLU A 30 -10.87 -8.94 -0.48
CA GLU A 30 -11.92 -7.91 -0.35
C GLU A 30 -11.98 -6.98 -1.56
N CYS A 31 -11.13 -7.20 -2.56
CA CYS A 31 -11.01 -6.33 -3.72
C CYS A 31 -10.85 -7.10 -5.03
N VAL A 32 -11.15 -6.41 -6.14
CA VAL A 32 -10.78 -6.82 -7.49
C VAL A 32 -10.22 -5.62 -8.24
N GLY A 33 -9.08 -5.81 -8.90
CA GLY A 33 -8.55 -4.91 -9.92
C GLY A 33 -9.15 -5.27 -11.28
N LEU A 34 -9.75 -4.29 -11.94
CA LEU A 34 -10.37 -4.41 -13.25
C LEU A 34 -9.54 -3.67 -14.29
N TYR A 35 -9.46 -4.25 -15.48
CA TYR A 35 -8.77 -3.66 -16.63
C TYR A 35 -9.53 -3.92 -17.91
N TRP A 36 -9.54 -2.92 -18.80
CA TRP A 36 -10.17 -3.07 -20.10
C TRP A 36 -9.54 -2.15 -21.15
N ARG A 37 -9.02 -2.75 -22.23
CA ARG A 37 -8.65 -2.04 -23.46
C ARG A 37 -9.81 -2.12 -24.43
N ALA A 38 -10.75 -1.21 -24.29
CA ALA A 38 -11.91 -1.13 -25.17
C ALA A 38 -11.54 -0.54 -26.54
N GLU A 39 -12.21 -0.97 -27.60
CA GLU A 39 -12.12 -0.35 -28.91
C GLU A 39 -12.55 1.13 -28.82
N GLY A 40 -11.70 2.04 -29.29
CA GLY A 40 -11.97 3.49 -29.26
C GLY A 40 -11.95 4.12 -27.87
N GLY A 41 -11.41 3.44 -26.84
CA GLY A 41 -11.32 3.99 -25.49
C GLY A 41 -10.52 5.30 -25.42
N SER A 42 -10.98 6.24 -24.59
CA SER A 42 -10.35 7.55 -24.36
C SER A 42 -10.63 8.05 -22.94
N ASP A 43 -9.95 9.10 -22.51
CA ASP A 43 -10.21 9.78 -21.23
C ASP A 43 -11.49 10.62 -21.23
N GLU A 44 -12.04 10.94 -22.40
CA GLU A 44 -13.36 11.58 -22.56
C GLU A 44 -14.52 10.57 -22.45
N ASP A 45 -14.26 9.28 -22.65
CA ASP A 45 -15.27 8.23 -22.67
C ASP A 45 -15.33 7.48 -21.32
N THR A 46 -16.21 7.93 -20.44
CA THR A 46 -16.26 7.38 -19.08
C THR A 46 -16.63 5.90 -19.06
N CYS A 47 -15.80 5.06 -18.45
CA CYS A 47 -16.09 3.66 -18.19
C CYS A 47 -16.81 3.48 -16.85
N SER A 48 -18.14 3.45 -16.89
CA SER A 48 -18.97 3.19 -15.71
C SER A 48 -18.92 1.72 -15.29
N VAL A 49 -18.93 1.47 -13.98
CA VAL A 49 -18.88 0.13 -13.39
C VAL A 49 -20.08 -0.11 -12.50
N ARG A 50 -20.74 -1.26 -12.69
CA ARG A 50 -21.68 -1.82 -11.72
C ARG A 50 -21.28 -3.24 -11.40
N TYR A 51 -21.59 -3.71 -10.20
CA TYR A 51 -21.28 -5.07 -9.77
C TYR A 51 -22.40 -5.66 -8.94
N ARG A 52 -22.45 -7.00 -8.90
CA ARG A 52 -23.39 -7.74 -8.06
C ARG A 52 -22.81 -9.06 -7.66
N ARG A 53 -23.29 -9.61 -6.53
CA ARG A 53 -23.06 -11.02 -6.21
C ARG A 53 -23.68 -11.89 -7.32
N ALA A 54 -22.97 -12.92 -7.77
CA ALA A 54 -23.46 -13.81 -8.81
C ALA A 54 -24.81 -14.42 -8.40
N GLY A 55 -25.78 -14.39 -9.32
CA GLY A 55 -27.16 -14.84 -9.07
C GLY A 55 -28.06 -13.86 -8.32
N SER A 56 -27.55 -12.71 -7.86
CA SER A 56 -28.38 -11.61 -7.34
C SER A 56 -28.90 -10.73 -8.48
N ASP A 57 -29.96 -9.96 -8.24
CA ASP A 57 -30.40 -8.87 -9.12
C ASP A 57 -30.03 -7.47 -8.58
N ASP A 58 -29.42 -7.41 -7.38
CA ASP A 58 -28.96 -6.19 -6.71
C ASP A 58 -27.65 -5.67 -7.33
N TRP A 59 -27.77 -4.88 -8.40
CA TRP A 59 -26.64 -4.18 -9.02
C TRP A 59 -26.25 -2.94 -8.21
N ARG A 60 -25.03 -2.94 -7.70
CA ARG A 60 -24.40 -1.82 -7.00
C ARG A 60 -23.48 -1.05 -7.93
N GLN A 61 -23.35 0.25 -7.68
CA GLN A 61 -22.43 1.11 -8.41
C GLN A 61 -21.03 1.01 -7.81
N ALA A 62 -20.00 0.95 -8.65
CA ALA A 62 -18.61 1.18 -8.25
C ALA A 62 -18.07 2.44 -8.91
N MET A 63 -16.93 2.92 -8.43
CA MET A 63 -16.26 4.07 -9.05
C MET A 63 -15.91 3.75 -10.51
N PRO A 64 -16.07 4.72 -11.44
CA PRO A 64 -15.64 4.53 -12.83
C PRO A 64 -14.16 4.16 -12.93
N LEU A 65 -13.81 3.40 -13.97
CA LEU A 65 -12.40 3.10 -14.27
C LEU A 65 -11.71 4.36 -14.81
N TRP A 66 -10.47 4.58 -14.41
CA TRP A 66 -9.60 5.63 -14.95
C TRP A 66 -8.94 5.17 -16.24
N PHE A 67 -8.98 5.99 -17.28
CA PHE A 67 -8.26 5.75 -18.53
C PHE A 67 -6.85 6.35 -18.49
N ASP A 68 -5.84 5.53 -18.78
CA ASP A 68 -4.47 6.02 -18.96
C ASP A 68 -4.24 6.48 -20.41
N SER A 69 -4.39 7.78 -20.67
CA SER A 69 -4.23 8.38 -22.01
C SER A 69 -2.78 8.54 -22.46
N ARG A 70 -1.79 8.16 -21.64
CA ARG A 70 -0.37 8.29 -22.00
C ARG A 70 -0.01 7.37 -23.15
N THR A 71 0.65 7.89 -24.17
CA THR A 71 1.14 7.12 -25.33
C THR A 71 2.64 6.87 -25.28
N MET A 72 3.37 7.64 -24.48
CA MET A 72 4.82 7.55 -24.30
C MET A 72 5.16 7.40 -22.81
N SER A 73 6.17 6.60 -22.51
CA SER A 73 6.66 6.39 -21.17
C SER A 73 7.24 7.69 -20.59
N PRO A 74 7.24 7.85 -19.26
CA PRO A 74 8.14 8.81 -18.63
C PRO A 74 9.59 8.55 -19.08
N VAL A 75 10.38 9.60 -19.27
CA VAL A 75 11.82 9.48 -19.60
C VAL A 75 12.55 8.81 -18.42
N GLY A 76 13.51 7.93 -18.71
CA GLY A 76 14.29 7.23 -17.68
C GLY A 76 13.60 6.03 -17.03
N TYR A 77 12.44 5.62 -17.54
CA TYR A 77 11.53 4.68 -16.89
C TYR A 77 12.06 3.25 -16.67
N SER A 78 13.10 2.79 -17.38
CA SER A 78 13.67 1.45 -17.15
C SER A 78 14.78 1.41 -16.09
N GLY A 79 15.16 2.56 -15.50
CA GLY A 79 16.32 2.65 -14.61
C GLY A 79 17.67 2.41 -15.31
N ARG A 80 17.70 2.29 -16.65
CA ARG A 80 18.92 2.03 -17.45
C ARG A 80 19.60 3.29 -17.98
N GLY A 81 19.31 4.46 -17.41
CA GLY A 81 19.85 5.73 -17.93
C GLY A 81 19.30 6.11 -19.31
N GLU A 82 18.09 5.67 -19.64
CA GLU A 82 17.40 6.05 -20.88
C GLU A 82 17.17 7.56 -20.92
N THR A 83 17.59 8.20 -21.99
CA THR A 83 17.41 9.65 -22.23
C THR A 83 16.18 9.98 -23.07
N GLU A 84 15.45 8.95 -23.52
CA GLU A 84 14.30 9.08 -24.43
C GLU A 84 13.09 8.29 -23.92
N SER A 85 11.90 8.79 -24.22
CA SER A 85 10.63 8.09 -23.97
C SER A 85 10.38 7.02 -25.03
N ARG A 86 9.69 5.93 -24.66
CA ARG A 86 9.28 4.83 -25.57
C ARG A 86 7.76 4.64 -25.59
N PRO A 87 7.17 3.94 -26.56
CA PRO A 87 5.73 3.66 -26.56
C PRO A 87 5.27 3.06 -25.23
N TRP A 88 4.20 3.60 -24.67
CA TRP A 88 3.72 3.25 -23.34
C TRP A 88 2.85 2.00 -23.36
N GLU A 89 3.41 0.87 -22.93
CA GLU A 89 2.70 -0.41 -22.90
C GLU A 89 1.55 -0.48 -21.87
N HIS A 90 1.47 0.48 -20.95
CA HIS A 90 0.37 0.59 -20.00
C HIS A 90 -0.67 1.66 -20.40
N GLY A 91 -0.50 2.32 -21.54
CA GLY A 91 -1.43 3.33 -22.05
C GLY A 91 -2.59 2.73 -22.82
N GLY A 92 -3.64 3.51 -23.03
CA GLY A 92 -4.81 3.09 -23.82
C GLY A 92 -5.67 2.06 -23.11
N GLU A 93 -5.74 2.10 -21.78
CA GLU A 93 -6.41 1.10 -20.96
C GLU A 93 -7.18 1.75 -19.80
N TYR A 94 -8.41 1.30 -19.58
CA TYR A 94 -9.18 1.62 -18.39
C TYR A 94 -8.76 0.71 -17.23
N ARG A 95 -8.54 1.30 -16.06
CA ARG A 95 -8.15 0.60 -14.83
C ARG A 95 -8.87 1.14 -13.61
N GLY A 96 -9.22 0.25 -12.70
CA GLY A 96 -9.76 0.63 -11.40
C GLY A 96 -10.11 -0.57 -10.55
N SER A 97 -10.55 -0.33 -9.31
CA SER A 97 -10.88 -1.41 -8.38
C SER A 97 -12.31 -1.32 -7.85
N ILE A 98 -12.89 -2.49 -7.58
CA ILE A 98 -14.05 -2.63 -6.68
C ILE A 98 -13.49 -3.12 -5.34
N VAL A 99 -13.89 -2.47 -4.25
CA VAL A 99 -13.39 -2.70 -2.87
C VAL A 99 -14.53 -3.18 -1.95
N HIS A 100 -14.21 -3.59 -0.73
CA HIS A 100 -15.19 -4.01 0.29
C HIS A 100 -16.12 -5.14 -0.17
N LEU A 101 -15.57 -6.06 -0.97
CA LEU A 101 -16.23 -7.30 -1.38
C LEU A 101 -16.17 -8.35 -0.27
N GLU A 102 -17.11 -9.29 -0.29
CA GLU A 102 -17.07 -10.45 0.59
C GLU A 102 -16.02 -11.45 0.05
N ALA A 103 -15.18 -11.98 0.92
CA ALA A 103 -14.20 -13.01 0.58
C ALA A 103 -14.87 -14.32 0.11
N GLY A 104 -14.18 -15.10 -0.72
CA GLY A 104 -14.62 -16.39 -1.25
C GLY A 104 -15.87 -16.33 -2.15
N THR A 105 -16.32 -15.13 -2.52
CA THR A 105 -17.64 -14.90 -3.11
C THR A 105 -17.54 -14.62 -4.61
N ARG A 106 -18.50 -15.19 -5.37
CA ARG A 106 -18.63 -14.96 -6.82
C ARG A 106 -19.38 -13.67 -7.11
N TYR A 107 -18.87 -12.89 -8.04
CA TYR A 107 -19.42 -11.62 -8.49
C TYR A 107 -19.44 -11.54 -10.02
N GLU A 108 -20.27 -10.62 -10.52
CA GLU A 108 -20.25 -10.14 -11.89
C GLU A 108 -20.05 -8.62 -11.87
N ALA A 109 -19.20 -8.10 -12.76
CA ALA A 109 -19.04 -6.67 -12.99
C ALA A 109 -19.40 -6.32 -14.44
N ALA A 110 -20.28 -5.35 -14.61
CA ALA A 110 -20.64 -4.76 -15.89
C ALA A 110 -19.83 -3.48 -16.10
N LEU A 111 -19.08 -3.43 -17.20
CA LEU A 111 -18.32 -2.27 -17.65
C LEU A 111 -19.03 -1.66 -18.86
N ARG A 112 -19.25 -0.36 -18.84
CA ARG A 112 -19.92 0.34 -19.95
C ARG A 112 -19.28 1.69 -20.21
N LEU A 113 -18.79 1.87 -21.43
CA LEU A 113 -18.37 3.14 -21.96
C LEU A 113 -19.58 4.01 -22.31
N SER A 114 -19.43 5.32 -22.13
CA SER A 114 -20.46 6.31 -22.48
C SER A 114 -20.75 6.34 -23.99
N SER A 115 -19.77 5.98 -24.82
CA SER A 115 -19.93 5.81 -26.28
C SER A 115 -20.76 4.59 -26.70
N GLY A 116 -20.96 3.62 -25.80
CA GLY A 116 -21.80 2.44 -26.06
C GLY A 116 -21.18 1.05 -25.81
N PRO A 117 -19.87 0.81 -26.05
CA PRO A 117 -19.24 -0.47 -25.75
C PRO A 117 -19.52 -0.92 -24.32
N GLN A 118 -19.87 -2.19 -24.15
CA GLN A 118 -20.16 -2.78 -22.85
C GLN A 118 -19.72 -4.24 -22.80
N THR A 119 -19.37 -4.69 -21.60
CA THR A 119 -18.99 -6.07 -21.33
C THR A 119 -19.32 -6.44 -19.90
N VAL A 120 -19.41 -7.75 -19.62
CA VAL A 120 -19.59 -8.29 -18.27
C VAL A 120 -18.47 -9.28 -18.01
N ILE A 121 -17.86 -9.20 -16.84
CA ILE A 121 -16.83 -10.13 -16.38
C ILE A 121 -17.27 -10.76 -15.05
N ALA A 122 -17.12 -12.07 -14.95
CA ALA A 122 -17.32 -12.81 -13.71
C ALA A 122 -15.97 -13.06 -13.03
N PHE A 123 -15.96 -13.01 -11.70
CA PHE A 123 -14.78 -13.29 -10.88
C PHE A 123 -15.19 -13.84 -9.51
N GLN A 124 -14.22 -14.42 -8.79
CA GLN A 124 -14.42 -14.91 -7.43
C GLN A 124 -13.30 -14.36 -6.56
N THR A 125 -13.63 -13.67 -5.47
CA THR A 125 -12.65 -13.20 -4.49
C THR A 125 -11.96 -14.38 -3.80
N TRP A 126 -10.76 -14.16 -3.27
CA TRP A 126 -10.04 -15.18 -2.52
C TRP A 126 -10.81 -15.61 -1.28
N SER A 127 -10.79 -16.90 -0.97
CA SER A 127 -11.34 -17.46 0.25
C SER A 127 -10.40 -17.23 1.43
N GLU A 128 -10.94 -16.85 2.59
CA GLU A 128 -10.23 -16.84 3.88
C GLU A 128 -9.86 -18.26 4.35
N ASP A 129 -10.58 -19.26 3.85
CA ASP A 129 -10.35 -20.66 4.16
C ASP A 129 -9.35 -21.25 3.17
N PHE A 130 -8.09 -21.38 3.62
CA PHE A 130 -7.05 -22.08 2.88
C PHE A 130 -7.20 -23.60 3.05
N PRO A 131 -7.42 -24.37 1.97
CA PRO A 131 -7.47 -25.82 2.08
C PRO A 131 -6.10 -26.35 2.53
N VAL A 132 -6.09 -27.38 3.39
CA VAL A 132 -4.86 -27.98 3.93
C VAL A 132 -4.76 -29.42 3.47
N ALA A 133 -3.74 -29.72 2.66
CA ALA A 133 -3.44 -31.08 2.22
C ALA A 133 -2.63 -31.85 3.28
N ARG A 134 -1.69 -31.16 3.93
CA ARG A 134 -0.76 -31.78 4.88
C ARG A 134 -0.27 -30.78 5.92
N ARG A 135 0.03 -31.29 7.11
CA ARG A 135 0.73 -30.54 8.16
C ARG A 135 2.11 -31.15 8.40
N VAL A 136 3.11 -30.29 8.55
CA VAL A 136 4.48 -30.60 8.95
C VAL A 136 4.71 -29.95 10.30
N GLU A 137 4.94 -30.77 11.31
CA GLU A 137 5.25 -30.30 12.66
C GLU A 137 6.70 -29.80 12.72
N VAL A 138 6.86 -28.55 13.09
CA VAL A 138 8.16 -27.90 13.28
C VAL A 138 8.48 -27.93 14.76
N SER A 139 9.55 -28.62 15.14
CA SER A 139 10.04 -28.64 16.53
C SER A 139 10.91 -27.40 16.81
N ASP A 140 11.14 -27.13 18.10
CA ASP A 140 12.12 -26.12 18.49
C ASP A 140 13.49 -26.46 17.90
N SER A 141 14.19 -25.48 17.35
CA SER A 141 15.40 -25.70 16.56
C SER A 141 16.35 -24.52 16.65
N THR A 142 17.64 -24.80 16.56
CA THR A 142 18.69 -23.78 16.33
C THR A 142 19.17 -23.75 14.88
N GLN A 143 18.59 -24.59 14.02
CA GLN A 143 18.94 -24.71 12.61
C GLN A 143 17.85 -24.08 11.74
N THR A 144 18.26 -23.55 10.59
CA THR A 144 17.34 -23.08 9.55
C THR A 144 16.36 -24.19 9.12
N LEU A 145 15.08 -23.85 9.05
CA LEU A 145 14.06 -24.66 8.37
C LEU A 145 14.07 -24.33 6.87
N VAL A 146 14.37 -25.33 6.03
CA VAL A 146 14.30 -25.17 4.58
C VAL A 146 13.08 -25.90 4.03
N ILE A 147 12.09 -25.14 3.58
CA ILE A 147 10.84 -25.64 3.01
C ILE A 147 11.05 -25.91 1.52
N ARG A 148 11.11 -27.19 1.16
CA ARG A 148 11.27 -27.66 -0.24
C ARG A 148 10.00 -28.26 -0.83
N GLU A 149 9.01 -28.51 0.01
CA GLU A 149 7.76 -29.14 -0.41
C GLU A 149 6.59 -28.23 -0.06
N GLY A 150 5.75 -28.01 -1.06
CA GLY A 150 4.50 -27.29 -0.94
C GLY A 150 3.35 -28.14 -1.46
N GLY A 151 2.16 -27.55 -1.46
CA GLY A 151 0.95 -28.19 -1.95
C GLY A 151 0.60 -27.75 -3.37
N ASP A 152 -0.70 -27.64 -3.61
CA ASP A 152 -1.27 -27.04 -4.81
C ASP A 152 -2.52 -26.21 -4.44
N LYS A 153 -3.24 -25.74 -5.46
CA LYS A 153 -4.46 -24.93 -5.30
C LYS A 153 -5.57 -25.63 -4.50
N ASP A 154 -5.56 -26.96 -4.43
CA ASP A 154 -6.57 -27.77 -3.75
C ASP A 154 -6.15 -28.11 -2.32
N GLY A 155 -4.90 -27.84 -1.92
CA GLY A 155 -4.48 -27.93 -0.53
C GLY A 155 -3.03 -27.54 -0.29
N TYR A 156 -2.83 -26.60 0.64
CA TYR A 156 -1.53 -26.11 1.09
C TYR A 156 -0.84 -27.09 2.04
N VAL A 157 0.49 -27.02 2.10
CA VAL A 157 1.28 -27.65 3.17
C VAL A 157 1.52 -26.62 4.28
N VAL A 158 1.06 -26.94 5.49
CA VAL A 158 1.23 -26.09 6.68
C VAL A 158 2.47 -26.53 7.46
N TYR A 159 3.42 -25.62 7.65
CA TYR A 159 4.54 -25.75 8.57
C TYR A 159 4.22 -24.95 9.83
N GLY A 160 4.06 -25.64 10.95
CA GLY A 160 3.67 -25.01 12.21
C GLY A 160 4.01 -25.86 13.44
N PRO A 161 3.68 -25.41 14.64
CA PRO A 161 4.03 -26.10 15.87
C PRO A 161 3.42 -27.51 15.95
N PRO A 162 4.01 -28.42 16.77
CA PRO A 162 3.43 -29.73 17.02
C PRO A 162 2.02 -29.62 17.61
N ALA A 163 1.18 -30.61 17.36
CA ALA A 163 -0.20 -30.58 17.86
C ALA A 163 -0.28 -30.32 19.37
N GLY A 164 -1.15 -29.41 19.78
CA GLY A 164 -1.33 -29.02 21.19
C GLY A 164 -0.33 -27.96 21.70
N ARG A 165 0.57 -27.45 20.85
CA ARG A 165 1.39 -26.27 21.15
C ARG A 165 0.92 -25.05 20.37
N ASP A 166 0.92 -23.90 21.04
CA ASP A 166 0.59 -22.62 20.42
C ASP A 166 1.74 -22.08 19.54
N ALA A 167 2.99 -22.43 19.88
CA ALA A 167 4.17 -22.00 19.13
C ALA A 167 5.34 -23.00 19.18
N ALA A 168 6.20 -22.91 18.16
CA ALA A 168 7.50 -23.58 18.08
C ALA A 168 8.58 -22.53 17.75
N THR A 169 9.74 -22.63 18.37
CA THR A 169 10.81 -21.63 18.28
C THR A 169 11.95 -22.09 17.39
N ILE A 170 12.22 -21.33 16.33
CA ILE A 170 13.48 -21.41 15.60
C ILE A 170 14.33 -20.21 16.00
N ASP A 171 15.26 -20.41 16.91
CA ASP A 171 16.25 -19.41 17.32
C ASP A 171 17.62 -19.83 16.79
N VAL A 172 18.02 -19.26 15.66
CA VAL A 172 19.28 -19.61 15.02
C VAL A 172 20.49 -18.95 15.66
N ALA A 173 20.32 -18.21 16.76
CA ALA A 173 21.40 -17.69 17.62
C ALA A 173 22.55 -16.99 16.86
N ASN A 174 22.22 -16.26 15.79
CA ASN A 174 23.18 -15.60 14.90
C ASN A 174 24.16 -16.55 14.17
N GLU A 175 23.86 -17.85 14.11
CA GLU A 175 24.66 -18.88 13.42
C GLU A 175 24.20 -19.14 11.97
N HIS A 176 22.98 -18.70 11.62
CA HIS A 176 22.42 -18.89 10.27
C HIS A 176 21.89 -17.60 9.64
N PRO A 177 21.97 -17.45 8.30
CA PRO A 177 21.49 -16.27 7.59
C PRO A 177 19.98 -16.02 7.76
N HIS A 178 19.19 -17.07 7.97
CA HIS A 178 17.75 -16.98 8.11
C HIS A 178 17.18 -18.12 8.96
N CYS A 179 16.04 -17.87 9.63
CA CYS A 179 15.33 -18.92 10.37
C CYS A 179 14.58 -19.85 9.41
N VAL A 180 13.96 -19.31 8.37
CA VAL A 180 13.21 -20.07 7.37
C VAL A 180 13.64 -19.68 5.96
N GLU A 181 13.83 -20.68 5.08
CA GLU A 181 14.00 -20.49 3.64
C GLU A 181 12.89 -21.23 2.89
N VAL A 182 12.15 -20.53 2.04
CA VAL A 182 11.03 -21.09 1.27
C VAL A 182 11.42 -21.26 -0.19
N ARG A 183 11.36 -22.49 -0.68
CA ARG A 183 11.67 -22.90 -2.06
C ARG A 183 10.48 -23.58 -2.76
N ALA A 184 9.27 -23.42 -2.24
CA ALA A 184 8.06 -24.05 -2.75
C ALA A 184 6.85 -23.12 -2.63
N SER A 185 5.89 -23.31 -3.54
CA SER A 185 4.59 -22.62 -3.58
C SER A 185 3.51 -23.37 -2.79
N TYR A 186 2.37 -22.74 -2.51
CA TYR A 186 1.26 -23.35 -1.74
C TYR A 186 1.71 -23.82 -0.35
N VAL A 187 2.36 -22.90 0.37
CA VAL A 187 2.93 -23.10 1.70
C VAL A 187 2.25 -22.17 2.70
N ILE A 188 1.93 -22.68 3.88
CA ILE A 188 1.56 -21.86 5.03
C ILE A 188 2.63 -22.01 6.10
N ILE A 189 3.23 -20.92 6.54
CA ILE A 189 4.09 -20.84 7.73
C ILE A 189 3.22 -20.25 8.85
N ARG A 190 2.97 -21.03 9.91
CA ARG A 190 2.01 -20.67 10.95
C ARG A 190 2.54 -20.88 12.35
N GLY A 191 2.38 -19.89 13.23
CA GLY A 191 2.61 -20.08 14.67
C GLY A 191 4.07 -20.34 15.05
N LEU A 192 5.02 -19.80 14.29
CA LEU A 192 6.45 -19.95 14.59
C LEU A 192 6.98 -18.69 15.28
N THR A 193 7.83 -18.89 16.29
CA THR A 193 8.68 -17.84 16.86
C THR A 193 10.05 -17.92 16.20
N LEU A 194 10.42 -16.91 15.42
CA LEU A 194 11.62 -16.88 14.60
C LEU A 194 12.58 -15.82 15.12
N LYS A 195 13.75 -16.25 15.60
CA LYS A 195 14.71 -15.39 16.28
C LYS A 195 16.14 -15.56 15.81
N GLY A 196 16.92 -14.50 15.96
CA GLY A 196 18.38 -14.59 15.89
C GLY A 196 18.95 -14.79 14.49
N ALA A 197 18.17 -14.63 13.41
CA ALA A 197 18.70 -14.75 12.05
C ALA A 197 19.77 -13.69 11.76
N GLN A 198 20.91 -14.07 11.16
CA GLN A 198 21.94 -13.08 10.80
C GLN A 198 21.34 -12.02 9.87
N GLN A 199 20.58 -12.40 8.84
CA GLN A 199 20.07 -11.47 7.82
C GLN A 199 18.54 -11.31 7.88
N HIS A 200 17.79 -12.40 7.66
CA HIS A 200 16.34 -12.33 7.48
C HIS A 200 15.59 -13.36 8.31
N GLY A 201 14.44 -13.02 8.87
CA GLY A 201 13.61 -14.03 9.56
C GLY A 201 13.19 -15.15 8.61
N ILE A 202 12.55 -14.77 7.50
CA ILE A 202 12.05 -15.65 6.44
C ILE A 202 12.56 -15.15 5.09
N ARG A 203 13.19 -16.02 4.31
CA ARG A 203 13.64 -15.76 2.95
C ARG A 203 12.77 -16.51 1.93
N LEU A 204 12.15 -15.79 1.00
CA LEU A 204 11.35 -16.36 -0.09
C LEU A 204 12.17 -16.37 -1.38
N MET A 205 12.32 -17.55 -1.98
CA MET A 205 13.16 -17.75 -3.16
C MET A 205 12.37 -17.57 -4.46
N SER A 206 13.10 -17.42 -5.58
CA SER A 206 12.49 -17.35 -6.91
C SER A 206 11.69 -18.61 -7.24
N GLY A 207 10.65 -18.45 -8.06
CA GLY A 207 9.68 -19.49 -8.41
C GLY A 207 8.57 -19.72 -7.38
N CYS A 208 8.58 -19.01 -6.25
CA CYS A 208 7.56 -19.17 -5.22
C CYS A 208 6.34 -18.26 -5.44
N HIS A 209 5.15 -18.80 -5.20
CA HIS A 209 3.88 -18.08 -5.19
C HIS A 209 2.89 -18.78 -4.25
N ASP A 210 1.75 -18.15 -3.93
CA ASP A 210 0.74 -18.69 -3.02
C ASP A 210 1.36 -19.09 -1.66
N ILE A 211 1.96 -18.11 -0.98
CA ILE A 211 2.57 -18.30 0.34
C ILE A 211 1.77 -17.53 1.38
N VAL A 212 1.44 -18.19 2.49
CA VAL A 212 0.82 -17.54 3.66
C VAL A 212 1.81 -17.57 4.82
N ILE A 213 2.13 -16.42 5.37
CA ILE A 213 2.92 -16.26 6.59
C ILE A 213 1.99 -15.67 7.62
N GLU A 214 1.65 -16.45 8.65
CA GLU A 214 0.68 -15.99 9.63
C GLU A 214 0.93 -16.40 11.07
N GLN A 215 0.46 -15.57 12.00
CA GLN A 215 0.54 -15.84 13.43
C GLN A 215 1.98 -16.15 13.90
N CYS A 216 2.97 -15.64 13.18
CA CYS A 216 4.37 -15.76 13.55
C CYS A 216 4.79 -14.59 14.44
N ASP A 217 5.79 -14.84 15.26
CA ASP A 217 6.51 -13.85 16.06
C ASP A 217 7.94 -13.79 15.55
N ILE A 218 8.36 -12.67 14.95
CA ILE A 218 9.65 -12.54 14.27
C ILE A 218 10.42 -11.39 14.91
N SER A 219 11.60 -11.70 15.45
CA SER A 219 12.44 -10.71 16.17
C SER A 219 13.93 -11.00 16.12
N GLY A 220 14.75 -10.01 16.45
CA GLY A 220 16.19 -10.13 16.59
C GLY A 220 16.92 -10.59 15.32
N TRP A 221 16.40 -10.27 14.13
CA TRP A 221 17.06 -10.53 12.85
C TRP A 221 17.99 -9.36 12.45
N GLY A 222 18.87 -9.60 11.47
CA GLY A 222 19.56 -8.53 10.75
C GLY A 222 20.93 -8.13 11.31
N ARG A 223 21.92 -7.95 10.44
CA ARG A 223 23.32 -7.70 10.84
C ARG A 223 23.46 -6.30 11.42
N VAL A 224 24.31 -6.17 12.44
CA VAL A 224 24.84 -4.87 12.89
C VAL A 224 26.21 -4.68 12.24
N LEU A 225 26.42 -3.53 11.62
CA LEU A 225 27.66 -3.19 10.93
C LEU A 225 28.68 -2.57 11.90
N GLU A 226 29.93 -2.39 11.43
CA GLU A 226 31.01 -1.84 12.25
C GLU A 226 30.73 -0.39 12.72
N ASP A 227 29.83 0.32 12.03
CA ASP A 227 29.37 1.65 12.39
C ASP A 227 28.30 1.66 13.51
N GLY A 228 27.92 0.48 14.02
CA GLY A 228 26.92 0.31 15.08
C GLY A 228 25.47 0.25 14.58
N TRP A 229 25.24 0.56 13.30
CA TRP A 229 23.91 0.56 12.70
C TRP A 229 23.55 -0.78 12.08
N GLY A 230 22.26 -1.04 11.95
CA GLY A 230 21.73 -2.15 11.17
C GLY A 230 22.19 -2.09 9.71
N ARG A 231 22.40 -3.27 9.13
CA ARG A 231 22.63 -3.41 7.70
C ARG A 231 21.34 -3.12 6.96
N ASN A 232 21.42 -2.20 6.00
CA ASN A 232 20.30 -1.81 5.17
C ASN A 232 19.61 -3.04 4.52
N LEU A 233 18.28 -3.07 4.58
CA LEU A 233 17.38 -4.06 3.96
C LEU A 233 17.37 -5.48 4.57
N ASP A 234 18.14 -5.73 5.64
CA ASP A 234 17.96 -6.95 6.41
C ASP A 234 16.55 -6.96 7.03
N SER A 235 15.77 -8.03 6.83
CA SER A 235 14.30 -7.95 6.92
C SER A 235 13.65 -9.16 7.58
N ALA A 236 12.55 -8.98 8.30
CA ALA A 236 11.82 -10.10 8.90
C ALA A 236 11.27 -11.04 7.81
N VAL A 237 10.68 -10.50 6.74
CA VAL A 237 10.30 -11.24 5.54
C VAL A 237 10.97 -10.61 4.33
N TYR A 238 11.75 -11.39 3.60
CA TYR A 238 12.59 -10.90 2.51
C TYR A 238 12.40 -11.69 1.22
N SER A 239 12.37 -10.97 0.10
CA SER A 239 12.60 -11.54 -1.22
C SER A 239 13.25 -10.56 -2.18
N ASN A 240 14.15 -11.07 -3.01
CA ASN A 240 14.65 -10.41 -4.21
C ASN A 240 14.21 -11.11 -5.51
N ALA A 241 13.20 -11.96 -5.43
CA ALA A 241 12.65 -12.67 -6.58
C ALA A 241 11.67 -11.77 -7.35
N ASN A 242 12.01 -11.50 -8.61
CA ASN A 242 11.19 -10.68 -9.50
C ASN A 242 9.89 -11.38 -9.95
N ASP A 243 9.81 -12.69 -9.78
CA ASP A 243 8.66 -13.54 -10.11
C ASP A 243 7.79 -13.89 -8.91
N LEU A 244 8.13 -13.39 -7.70
CA LEU A 244 7.33 -13.60 -6.50
C LEU A 244 5.95 -12.95 -6.65
N GLU A 245 4.89 -13.70 -6.46
CA GLU A 245 3.51 -13.18 -6.46
C GLU A 245 2.67 -13.87 -5.37
N ARG A 246 1.53 -13.29 -5.02
CA ARG A 246 0.53 -13.96 -4.16
C ARG A 246 1.11 -14.41 -2.81
N VAL A 247 1.66 -13.44 -2.09
CA VAL A 247 2.17 -13.62 -0.73
C VAL A 247 1.24 -12.92 0.22
N ILE A 248 0.76 -13.65 1.21
CA ILE A 248 -0.13 -13.18 2.26
C ILE A 248 0.69 -13.14 3.56
N ILE A 249 0.86 -11.94 4.12
CA ILE A 249 1.53 -11.74 5.41
C ILE A 249 0.45 -11.23 6.36
N GLN A 250 0.01 -12.07 7.30
CA GLN A 250 -1.11 -11.69 8.17
C GLN A 250 -0.97 -12.09 9.63
N ARG A 251 -1.46 -11.23 10.53
CA ARG A 251 -1.54 -11.56 11.96
C ARG A 251 -0.19 -11.91 12.58
N ASN A 252 0.90 -11.37 12.04
CA ASN A 252 2.24 -11.57 12.58
C ASN A 252 2.58 -10.44 13.56
N ARG A 253 3.34 -10.78 14.61
CA ARG A 253 4.12 -9.82 15.38
C ARG A 253 5.51 -9.75 14.75
N ILE A 254 5.89 -8.59 14.24
CA ILE A 254 7.20 -8.36 13.65
C ILE A 254 7.84 -7.22 14.42
N HIS A 255 8.89 -7.51 15.19
CA HIS A 255 9.38 -6.52 16.13
C HIS A 255 10.85 -6.66 16.51
N HIS A 256 11.46 -5.54 16.90
CA HIS A 256 12.81 -5.48 17.46
C HIS A 256 13.82 -6.22 16.56
N PRO A 257 14.12 -5.69 15.36
CA PRO A 257 15.33 -6.13 14.65
C PRO A 257 16.55 -5.98 15.57
N ARG A 258 17.65 -6.67 15.26
CA ARG A 258 18.85 -6.66 16.11
C ARG A 258 19.55 -5.30 16.14
N GLY A 259 19.51 -4.56 15.03
CA GLY A 259 20.17 -3.26 14.90
C GLY A 259 19.17 -2.15 14.67
N ASP A 260 19.65 -0.91 14.85
CA ASP A 260 18.90 0.32 14.62
C ASP A 260 19.12 0.87 13.20
N SER A 261 18.35 1.88 12.80
CA SER A 261 18.60 2.70 11.62
C SER A 261 18.98 4.12 12.04
N ASN A 262 19.88 4.79 11.32
CA ASN A 262 20.10 6.22 11.56
C ASN A 262 18.80 7.01 11.27
N ASN A 263 18.55 8.06 12.03
CA ASN A 263 17.45 8.98 11.72
C ASN A 263 17.90 10.11 10.76
N TRP A 264 16.95 10.96 10.33
CA TRP A 264 17.20 12.06 9.38
C TRP A 264 18.04 13.22 9.95
N ARG A 265 18.49 13.15 11.21
CA ARG A 265 19.43 14.08 11.86
C ARG A 265 20.79 13.46 12.14
N GLU A 266 20.93 12.16 11.93
CA GLU A 266 22.17 11.43 12.14
C GLU A 266 22.84 11.17 10.80
N GLU A 267 24.01 11.77 10.62
CA GLU A 267 24.81 11.53 9.42
C GLU A 267 25.39 10.12 9.47
N ARG A 268 25.04 9.30 8.49
CA ARG A 268 25.63 7.98 8.25
C ARG A 268 26.27 7.98 6.85
N PRO A 269 27.50 8.52 6.71
CA PRO A 269 28.16 8.58 5.42
C PRO A 269 28.60 7.18 4.96
N GLY A 270 28.65 6.97 3.64
CA GLY A 270 29.11 5.71 3.05
C GLY A 270 29.64 5.92 1.63
N PRO A 271 30.52 5.04 1.12
CA PRO A 271 31.06 5.17 -0.22
C PRO A 271 29.93 5.23 -1.28
N GLY A 272 29.86 6.35 -2.02
CA GLY A 272 28.85 6.54 -3.08
C GLY A 272 27.43 6.93 -2.60
N LYS A 273 27.22 7.11 -1.29
CA LYS A 273 25.95 7.56 -0.73
C LYS A 273 25.76 9.06 -1.04
N ARG A 274 24.68 9.39 -1.76
CA ARG A 274 24.36 10.79 -2.16
C ARG A 274 23.68 11.57 -1.04
N GLU A 275 22.94 10.89 -0.19
CA GLU A 275 22.15 11.48 0.90
C GLU A 275 22.56 10.87 2.23
N PRO A 276 23.58 11.43 2.92
CA PRO A 276 24.18 10.77 4.08
C PRO A 276 23.26 10.73 5.31
N PHE A 277 22.15 11.49 5.32
CA PHE A 277 21.15 11.50 6.38
C PHE A 277 19.95 10.58 6.11
N HIS A 278 19.85 10.00 4.91
CA HIS A 278 18.77 9.05 4.62
C HIS A 278 18.91 7.83 5.54
N PRO A 279 17.85 7.44 6.27
CA PRO A 279 17.85 6.24 7.10
C PRO A 279 18.23 5.01 6.29
N GLU A 280 19.17 4.24 6.83
CA GLU A 280 19.55 2.93 6.34
C GLU A 280 19.52 1.95 7.51
N GLY A 281 18.87 0.80 7.32
CA GLY A 281 18.79 -0.22 8.37
C GLY A 281 17.75 -1.30 8.07
N PRO A 282 17.25 -1.99 9.11
CA PRO A 282 16.36 -3.12 8.92
C PRO A 282 14.93 -2.70 8.50
N GLN A 283 14.24 -3.61 7.81
CA GLN A 283 12.83 -3.49 7.46
C GLN A 283 12.01 -4.67 8.00
N ALA A 284 10.68 -4.54 8.05
CA ALA A 284 9.82 -5.68 8.38
C ALA A 284 9.57 -6.56 7.15
N VAL A 285 9.17 -5.95 6.03
CA VAL A 285 8.94 -6.65 4.76
C VAL A 285 9.66 -5.93 3.64
N TYR A 286 10.55 -6.64 2.96
CA TYR A 286 11.21 -6.14 1.75
C TYR A 286 10.98 -7.09 0.59
N PHE A 287 10.29 -6.61 -0.45
CA PHE A 287 10.19 -7.29 -1.74
C PHE A 287 10.79 -6.40 -2.82
N SER A 288 11.96 -6.77 -3.33
CA SER A 288 12.76 -5.87 -4.17
C SER A 288 12.01 -5.35 -5.41
N ASN A 289 11.36 -6.24 -6.14
CA ASN A 289 10.75 -5.98 -7.46
C ASN A 289 9.77 -7.12 -7.84
N SER A 290 9.00 -7.58 -6.86
CA SER A 290 8.10 -8.72 -6.99
C SER A 290 7.04 -8.49 -8.09
N ALA A 291 6.37 -9.57 -8.52
CA ALA A 291 5.33 -9.53 -9.53
C ALA A 291 3.98 -9.01 -8.99
N GLY A 292 3.80 -8.94 -7.66
CA GLY A 292 2.64 -8.32 -7.01
C GLY A 292 1.55 -9.31 -6.60
N ASN A 293 0.31 -8.81 -6.58
CA ASN A 293 -0.88 -9.47 -6.03
C ASN A 293 -0.68 -9.99 -4.60
N HIS A 294 -0.05 -9.18 -3.74
CA HIS A 294 0.23 -9.49 -2.34
C HIS A 294 -0.88 -8.98 -1.41
N VAL A 295 -1.01 -9.58 -0.24
CA VAL A 295 -1.89 -9.08 0.83
C VAL A 295 -1.10 -9.00 2.13
N ILE A 296 -0.97 -7.81 2.71
CA ILE A 296 -0.26 -7.57 3.96
C ILE A 296 -1.25 -6.96 4.95
N ARG A 297 -1.75 -7.76 5.90
CA ARG A 297 -2.86 -7.33 6.74
C ARG A 297 -2.83 -7.78 8.19
N TYR A 298 -3.44 -7.00 9.06
CA TYR A 298 -3.61 -7.37 10.46
C TYR A 298 -2.28 -7.70 11.16
N ASN A 299 -1.16 -7.12 10.73
CA ASN A 299 0.12 -7.32 11.40
C ASN A 299 0.34 -6.23 12.45
N SER A 300 1.02 -6.58 13.54
CA SER A 300 1.57 -5.63 14.49
C SER A 300 3.07 -5.53 14.23
N VAL A 301 3.49 -4.40 13.66
CA VAL A 301 4.89 -4.09 13.38
C VAL A 301 5.33 -2.93 14.27
N TYR A 302 6.26 -3.20 15.17
CA TYR A 302 6.67 -2.23 16.19
C TYR A 302 8.10 -2.50 16.65
N SER A 303 8.67 -1.57 17.40
CA SER A 303 10.00 -1.71 18.00
C SER A 303 10.11 -0.80 19.22
N ASP A 304 11.32 -0.37 19.55
CA ASP A 304 11.64 0.66 20.54
C ASP A 304 12.58 1.72 19.96
N GLU A 305 13.07 2.64 20.79
CA GLU A 305 13.97 3.74 20.37
C GLU A 305 15.37 3.28 19.97
N ASP A 306 15.78 2.07 20.33
CA ASP A 306 17.13 1.54 20.10
C ASP A 306 17.17 0.56 18.90
N HIS A 307 16.03 0.29 18.26
CA HIS A 307 15.89 -0.74 17.21
C HIS A 307 14.90 -0.31 16.10
N GLN A 308 15.00 0.90 15.59
CA GLN A 308 14.04 1.45 14.63
C GLN A 308 14.25 0.88 13.23
N TYR A 309 13.13 0.73 12.52
CA TYR A 309 13.15 0.45 11.09
C TYR A 309 13.61 1.68 10.31
N ASN A 310 14.24 1.48 9.16
CA ASN A 310 14.33 2.58 8.19
C ASN A 310 12.95 2.74 7.54
N ASP A 311 12.46 1.71 6.87
CA ASP A 311 11.09 1.56 6.40
C ASP A 311 10.46 0.32 7.01
N ILE A 312 9.14 0.28 7.17
CA ILE A 312 8.49 -0.94 7.62
C ILE A 312 8.23 -1.89 6.43
N PHE A 313 7.54 -1.41 5.40
CA PHE A 313 7.29 -2.18 4.16
C PHE A 313 7.88 -1.45 2.97
N GLY A 314 8.78 -2.08 2.21
CA GLY A 314 9.45 -1.41 1.08
C GLY A 314 10.05 -2.31 0.00
N ALA A 315 10.72 -1.65 -0.96
CA ALA A 315 11.23 -2.22 -2.19
C ALA A 315 12.65 -1.78 -2.53
N GLY A 316 13.17 -2.30 -3.65
CA GLY A 316 14.43 -1.84 -4.22
C GLY A 316 14.29 -0.75 -5.28
N SER A 317 13.26 -0.77 -6.13
CA SER A 317 13.16 0.14 -7.29
C SER A 317 11.93 1.03 -7.25
N ASN A 318 12.05 2.12 -6.49
CA ASN A 318 11.04 3.13 -6.21
C ASN A 318 10.52 3.86 -7.45
N PHE A 319 11.42 4.19 -8.39
CA PHE A 319 11.10 4.81 -9.67
C PHE A 319 11.13 3.73 -10.76
N SER A 320 10.07 2.93 -10.85
CA SER A 320 9.97 1.84 -11.83
C SER A 320 8.51 1.44 -12.12
N VAL A 321 8.32 0.38 -12.92
CA VAL A 321 7.04 -0.35 -13.07
C VAL A 321 6.99 -1.68 -12.39
N ARG A 322 7.79 -1.79 -11.36
CA ARG A 322 7.66 -2.83 -10.37
C ARG A 322 7.55 -2.12 -9.03
N GLY A 323 8.66 -2.03 -8.31
CA GLY A 323 8.68 -1.50 -6.96
C GLY A 323 7.78 -2.31 -6.04
N PHE A 324 7.28 -1.68 -4.98
CA PHE A 324 6.46 -2.32 -3.96
C PHE A 324 5.09 -1.64 -3.86
N PRO A 325 3.99 -2.39 -3.66
CA PRO A 325 3.87 -3.84 -3.83
C PRO A 325 3.63 -4.24 -5.30
N ASN A 326 4.01 -3.38 -6.25
CA ASN A 326 3.78 -3.50 -7.69
C ASN A 326 2.31 -3.33 -8.09
N CYS A 327 1.54 -4.42 -8.21
CA CYS A 327 0.17 -4.37 -8.73
C CYS A 327 -0.79 -5.25 -7.95
N ASP A 328 -2.09 -4.93 -8.03
CA ASP A 328 -3.21 -5.71 -7.51
C ASP A 328 -3.05 -6.15 -6.04
N SER A 329 -2.35 -5.36 -5.24
CA SER A 329 -1.95 -5.74 -3.88
C SER A 329 -2.66 -4.89 -2.83
N ASP A 330 -2.86 -5.49 -1.66
CA ASP A 330 -3.62 -4.92 -0.56
C ASP A 330 -2.76 -4.79 0.69
N ILE A 331 -2.79 -3.63 1.35
CA ILE A 331 -2.11 -3.40 2.64
C ILE A 331 -3.11 -2.78 3.62
N TYR A 332 -3.57 -3.54 4.63
CA TYR A 332 -4.66 -3.06 5.48
C TYR A 332 -4.75 -3.61 6.90
N GLY A 333 -5.37 -2.84 7.80
CA GLY A 333 -5.60 -3.29 9.18
C GLY A 333 -4.31 -3.50 9.99
N ASN A 334 -3.17 -2.98 9.53
CA ASN A 334 -1.90 -3.12 10.23
C ASN A 334 -1.74 -2.02 11.30
N TYR A 335 -1.06 -2.37 12.39
CA TYR A 335 -0.49 -1.41 13.34
C TYR A 335 1.01 -1.27 13.04
N LEU A 336 1.47 -0.07 12.71
CA LEU A 336 2.83 0.20 12.23
C LEU A 336 3.48 1.30 13.07
N SER A 337 4.65 1.02 13.64
CA SER A 337 5.38 2.01 14.45
C SER A 337 6.89 1.82 14.47
N HIS A 338 7.59 2.86 14.94
CA HIS A 338 9.05 2.92 15.13
C HIS A 338 9.83 2.83 13.81
N CYS A 339 9.64 3.84 12.96
CA CYS A 339 10.16 3.89 11.60
C CYS A 339 10.76 5.28 11.30
N TRP A 340 12.04 5.37 10.94
CA TRP A 340 12.67 6.66 10.66
C TRP A 340 12.38 7.24 9.28
N ASP A 341 11.88 6.45 8.35
CA ASP A 341 11.46 6.91 7.03
C ASP A 341 9.98 6.53 6.77
N ASP A 342 9.69 5.58 5.89
CA ASP A 342 8.33 5.31 5.42
C ASP A 342 7.70 4.05 6.06
N THR A 343 6.55 4.17 6.75
CA THR A 343 5.89 2.94 7.27
C THR A 343 5.34 2.05 6.16
N ILE A 344 4.93 2.66 5.04
CA ILE A 344 4.53 1.94 3.83
C ILE A 344 5.13 2.68 2.63
N GLU A 345 6.20 2.12 2.05
CA GLU A 345 6.83 2.59 0.82
C GLU A 345 6.15 1.93 -0.39
N SER A 346 4.97 2.45 -0.75
CA SER A 346 4.23 1.99 -1.94
C SER A 346 4.69 2.79 -3.15
N GLU A 347 5.81 2.38 -3.75
CA GLU A 347 6.48 3.09 -4.84
C GLU A 347 6.68 2.17 -6.06
N GLY A 348 6.62 2.73 -7.27
CA GLY A 348 6.77 2.00 -8.52
C GLY A 348 5.46 1.95 -9.31
N ALA A 349 5.04 0.76 -9.73
CA ALA A 349 3.87 0.60 -10.61
C ALA A 349 2.57 1.13 -9.98
N ASN A 350 2.33 0.75 -8.72
CA ASN A 350 1.10 1.04 -7.98
C ASN A 350 -0.18 0.80 -8.80
N ARG A 351 -0.26 -0.33 -9.51
CA ARG A 351 -1.34 -0.60 -10.45
C ARG A 351 -2.46 -1.38 -9.76
N ASN A 352 -3.58 -0.74 -9.44
CA ASN A 352 -4.63 -1.28 -8.57
C ASN A 352 -4.08 -1.70 -7.19
N VAL A 353 -3.15 -0.91 -6.65
CA VAL A 353 -2.67 -1.09 -5.27
C VAL A 353 -3.61 -0.36 -4.32
N ARG A 354 -3.93 -1.00 -3.20
CA ARG A 354 -5.00 -0.60 -2.29
C ARG A 354 -4.50 -0.62 -0.84
N ILE A 355 -4.47 0.54 -0.20
CA ILE A 355 -3.91 0.72 1.14
C ILE A 355 -4.98 1.34 2.02
N TRP A 356 -5.48 0.58 3.01
CA TRP A 356 -6.57 1.08 3.84
C TRP A 356 -6.58 0.63 5.29
N GLY A 357 -7.20 1.42 6.16
CA GLY A 357 -7.43 0.98 7.54
C GLY A 357 -6.14 0.64 8.31
N ASN A 358 -5.00 1.21 7.95
CA ASN A 358 -3.75 1.07 8.72
C ASN A 358 -3.64 2.20 9.74
N TYR A 359 -2.98 1.91 10.86
CA TYR A 359 -2.58 2.92 11.85
C TYR A 359 -1.07 3.03 11.92
N SER A 360 -0.54 4.19 11.53
CA SER A 360 0.89 4.50 11.55
C SER A 360 1.19 5.54 12.63
N THR A 361 2.13 5.25 13.53
CA THR A 361 2.53 6.16 14.61
C THR A 361 4.02 6.02 14.93
N ASP A 362 4.61 7.04 15.54
CA ASP A 362 6.03 7.07 15.90
C ASP A 362 6.94 6.84 14.68
N CYS A 363 6.57 7.49 13.58
CA CYS A 363 7.21 7.34 12.27
C CYS A 363 7.48 8.70 11.60
N TYR A 364 8.34 8.75 10.58
CA TYR A 364 8.49 9.98 9.79
C TYR A 364 7.36 10.16 8.77
N ILE A 365 7.06 9.12 7.99
CA ILE A 365 6.01 9.15 6.97
C ILE A 365 5.07 7.96 7.12
N ALA A 366 3.75 8.20 7.08
CA ALA A 366 2.79 7.10 7.14
C ALA A 366 2.78 6.31 5.82
N ILE A 367 2.60 6.98 4.69
CA ILE A 367 2.52 6.32 3.39
C ILE A 367 3.35 7.11 2.39
N ALA A 368 4.18 6.42 1.61
CA ALA A 368 4.98 7.01 0.57
C ALA A 368 4.64 6.46 -0.81
N SER A 369 4.62 7.37 -1.78
CA SER A 369 4.51 7.13 -3.21
C SER A 369 5.40 8.15 -3.94
N ALA A 370 6.72 8.09 -3.77
CA ALA A 370 7.65 8.92 -4.55
C ALA A 370 7.52 8.70 -6.06
N GLY A 371 6.94 7.58 -6.50
CA GLY A 371 6.42 7.42 -7.85
C GLY A 371 5.25 6.45 -7.92
N THR A 372 4.08 6.92 -8.35
CA THR A 372 3.02 6.07 -8.91
C THR A 372 3.11 6.13 -10.43
N SER A 373 3.77 5.15 -11.03
CA SER A 373 4.11 5.19 -12.45
C SER A 373 2.99 4.68 -13.35
N VAL A 374 2.19 3.71 -12.90
CA VAL A 374 1.11 3.13 -13.73
C VAL A 374 -0.26 3.49 -13.19
N GLY A 375 -0.52 3.24 -11.91
CA GLY A 375 -1.80 3.55 -11.29
C GLY A 375 -2.96 2.64 -11.76
N PRO A 376 -4.13 2.74 -11.12
CA PRO A 376 -4.40 3.63 -9.99
C PRO A 376 -3.89 3.09 -8.64
N LEU A 377 -3.39 3.98 -7.79
CA LEU A 377 -3.16 3.78 -6.36
C LEU A 377 -4.39 4.24 -5.57
N TYR A 378 -4.80 3.49 -4.55
CA TYR A 378 -5.86 3.84 -3.63
C TYR A 378 -5.34 3.88 -2.18
N VAL A 379 -5.55 5.00 -1.49
CA VAL A 379 -5.19 5.21 -0.09
C VAL A 379 -6.42 5.68 0.66
N TRP A 380 -7.05 4.85 1.48
CA TRP A 380 -8.27 5.26 2.18
C TRP A 380 -8.43 4.78 3.62
N ARG A 381 -9.14 5.55 4.45
CA ARG A 381 -9.41 5.19 5.85
C ARG A 381 -8.16 4.82 6.66
N ASN A 382 -6.98 5.33 6.30
CA ASN A 382 -5.79 5.19 7.15
C ASN A 382 -5.77 6.31 8.18
N VAL A 383 -5.12 6.04 9.31
CA VAL A 383 -5.00 6.98 10.43
C VAL A 383 -3.53 7.16 10.77
N SER A 384 -3.08 8.41 10.90
CA SER A 384 -1.75 8.70 11.45
C SER A 384 -1.81 9.24 12.88
N GLY A 385 -0.93 8.72 13.72
CA GLY A 385 -0.68 9.13 15.10
C GLY A 385 0.49 10.12 15.19
N ARG A 386 1.43 9.85 16.10
CA ARG A 386 2.64 10.68 16.27
C ARG A 386 3.57 10.51 15.07
N MET A 387 4.25 11.59 14.70
CA MET A 387 5.20 11.63 13.60
C MET A 387 6.43 12.45 13.95
N ARG A 388 7.61 11.98 13.54
CA ARG A 388 8.90 12.52 13.96
C ARG A 388 10.01 12.27 12.94
N VAL A 389 10.95 13.20 12.89
CA VAL A 389 12.14 13.18 12.02
C VAL A 389 13.32 12.50 12.72
N ALA A 390 13.37 12.67 14.05
CA ALA A 390 14.35 12.10 14.98
C ALA A 390 13.75 12.10 16.39
N ALA A 391 14.45 11.52 17.37
CA ALA A 391 14.06 11.61 18.77
C ALA A 391 13.88 13.07 19.22
N GLY A 392 12.69 13.40 19.73
CA GLY A 392 12.33 14.77 20.16
C GLY A 392 12.08 15.79 19.05
N ASP A 393 12.32 15.46 17.77
CA ASP A 393 12.04 16.32 16.61
C ASP A 393 10.76 15.87 15.90
N TRP A 394 9.62 16.41 16.35
CA TRP A 394 8.28 16.05 15.85
C TRP A 394 7.99 16.69 14.49
N GLY A 395 7.72 15.86 13.49
CA GLY A 395 7.65 16.30 12.10
C GLY A 395 7.06 15.28 11.16
N GLY A 396 7.43 15.33 9.88
CA GLY A 396 6.96 14.39 8.88
C GLY A 396 5.58 14.67 8.30
N GLY A 397 5.07 13.71 7.54
CA GLY A 397 3.88 13.86 6.72
C GLY A 397 3.05 12.59 6.64
N PHE A 398 1.77 12.74 6.32
CA PHE A 398 0.90 11.60 6.10
C PHE A 398 1.22 10.91 4.76
N PHE A 399 1.29 11.67 3.68
CA PHE A 399 1.49 11.13 2.34
C PHE A 399 2.64 11.82 1.58
N LYS A 400 3.72 11.07 1.36
CA LYS A 400 4.86 11.46 0.52
C LYS A 400 4.55 11.19 -0.94
N THR A 401 4.83 12.16 -1.80
CA THR A 401 4.57 12.05 -3.25
C THR A 401 5.75 12.59 -4.05
N SER A 402 5.86 12.16 -5.31
CA SER A 402 6.65 12.87 -6.31
C SER A 402 6.06 12.66 -7.71
N ASP A 403 6.51 13.47 -8.67
CA ASP A 403 6.16 13.33 -10.08
C ASP A 403 7.27 12.65 -10.90
N ILE A 404 8.35 12.19 -10.25
CA ILE A 404 9.38 11.36 -10.88
C ILE A 404 8.75 10.05 -11.31
N MET A 405 8.80 9.78 -12.62
CA MET A 405 8.08 8.68 -13.25
C MET A 405 6.57 8.65 -12.93
N GLY A 406 6.01 9.77 -12.49
CA GLY A 406 4.61 9.88 -12.07
C GLY A 406 3.62 9.89 -13.24
N GLY A 407 2.37 10.25 -12.93
CA GLY A 407 1.28 10.33 -13.90
C GLY A 407 0.34 9.12 -13.87
N GLY A 408 0.64 8.07 -13.12
CA GLY A 408 -0.40 7.12 -12.71
C GLY A 408 -1.39 7.79 -11.75
N ARG A 409 -2.67 7.43 -11.84
CA ARG A 409 -3.71 8.02 -10.99
C ARG A 409 -3.53 7.64 -9.52
N ILE A 410 -3.74 8.60 -8.62
CA ILE A 410 -3.78 8.35 -7.18
C ILE A 410 -5.13 8.83 -6.62
N TYR A 411 -5.75 8.00 -5.79
CA TYR A 411 -6.98 8.30 -5.07
C TYR A 411 -6.72 8.26 -3.56
N VAL A 412 -6.98 9.36 -2.86
CA VAL A 412 -6.75 9.52 -1.42
C VAL A 412 -8.08 9.86 -0.75
N PHE A 413 -8.72 8.91 -0.07
CA PHE A 413 -10.09 9.07 0.43
C PHE A 413 -10.22 8.84 1.93
N HIS A 414 -11.00 9.63 2.65
CA HIS A 414 -11.37 9.28 4.03
C HIS A 414 -10.18 9.01 4.97
N ASN A 415 -9.00 9.59 4.79
CA ASN A 415 -7.90 9.40 5.74
C ASN A 415 -7.99 10.40 6.89
N THR A 416 -7.43 10.07 8.05
CA THR A 416 -7.43 10.95 9.23
C THR A 416 -6.02 11.19 9.74
N VAL A 417 -5.60 12.45 9.72
CA VAL A 417 -4.38 12.90 10.37
C VAL A 417 -4.71 13.35 11.79
N LEU A 418 -4.23 12.63 12.81
CA LEU A 418 -4.40 13.04 14.20
C LEU A 418 -3.31 14.04 14.62
N GLN A 419 -3.57 14.73 15.74
CA GLN A 419 -2.60 15.60 16.42
C GLN A 419 -2.49 15.18 17.90
N PRO A 420 -2.01 13.95 18.19
CA PRO A 420 -1.82 13.53 19.57
C PRO A 420 -0.80 14.43 20.28
N PRO A 421 -0.97 14.71 21.59
CA PRO A 421 0.01 15.46 22.34
C PRO A 421 1.34 14.68 22.40
N VAL A 422 2.46 15.40 22.36
CA VAL A 422 3.80 14.83 22.46
C VAL A 422 4.01 14.20 23.84
N GLU A 423 3.64 14.93 24.89
CA GLU A 423 3.67 14.48 26.28
C GLU A 423 2.22 14.45 26.80
N ALA A 424 1.84 13.38 27.50
CA ALA A 424 0.47 13.26 28.02
C ALA A 424 0.06 14.43 28.95
N ALA A 425 1.03 15.04 29.64
CA ALA A 425 0.83 16.16 30.55
C ALA A 425 0.92 17.54 29.89
N ASP A 426 1.51 17.67 28.69
CA ASP A 426 1.62 18.95 27.97
C ASP A 426 0.92 18.90 26.62
N ARG A 427 -0.34 19.35 26.61
CA ARG A 427 -1.19 19.42 25.40
C ARG A 427 -0.87 20.61 24.50
N ARG A 428 0.18 21.40 24.78
CA ARG A 428 0.54 22.56 23.96
C ARG A 428 1.36 22.17 22.73
N VAL A 429 2.02 21.01 22.77
CA VAL A 429 2.83 20.50 21.65
C VAL A 429 2.20 19.22 21.14
N ASN A 430 1.73 19.25 19.90
CA ASN A 430 1.18 18.09 19.22
C ASN A 430 2.23 17.46 18.32
N GLY A 431 2.28 16.13 18.33
CA GLY A 431 3.28 15.33 17.65
C GLY A 431 2.83 14.74 16.33
N GLY A 432 1.64 15.04 15.81
CA GLY A 432 1.11 14.46 14.55
C GLY A 432 1.83 14.88 13.25
N ALA A 433 1.18 14.75 12.10
CA ALA A 433 1.79 15.18 10.83
C ALA A 433 1.95 16.71 10.75
N ARG A 434 3.05 17.17 10.14
CA ARG A 434 3.16 18.57 9.69
C ARG A 434 2.40 18.81 8.40
N VAL A 435 2.32 17.78 7.55
CA VAL A 435 1.80 17.88 6.18
C VAL A 435 0.85 16.73 5.88
N GLY A 436 -0.27 17.00 5.22
CA GLY A 436 -1.18 15.98 4.73
C GLY A 436 -0.60 15.27 3.51
N ILE A 437 -0.72 15.89 2.33
CA ILE A 437 -0.21 15.37 1.04
C ILE A 437 0.94 16.23 0.52
N GLY A 438 1.93 15.61 -0.12
CA GLY A 438 3.01 16.31 -0.84
C GLY A 438 4.31 16.42 -0.06
N TRP A 439 4.53 15.53 0.92
CA TRP A 439 5.84 15.45 1.56
C TRP A 439 6.90 14.97 0.55
N GLY A 440 8.14 15.45 0.68
CA GLY A 440 9.25 15.09 -0.21
C GLY A 440 9.22 15.82 -1.56
N GLY A 441 8.21 15.59 -2.39
CA GLY A 441 8.18 16.04 -3.79
C GLY A 441 6.86 16.67 -4.25
N PRO A 442 6.73 16.94 -5.55
CA PRO A 442 5.49 17.42 -6.16
C PRO A 442 4.35 16.41 -6.04
N VAL A 443 3.12 16.89 -6.22
CA VAL A 443 1.92 16.04 -6.31
C VAL A 443 1.46 16.04 -7.77
N ALA A 444 1.10 14.90 -8.33
CA ALA A 444 0.60 14.78 -9.70
C ALA A 444 -0.50 13.72 -9.78
N ASN A 445 -1.46 13.93 -10.68
CA ASN A 445 -2.59 13.03 -10.99
C ASN A 445 -3.32 12.48 -9.75
N THR A 446 -3.48 13.31 -8.71
CA THR A 446 -4.01 12.91 -7.40
C THR A 446 -5.40 13.48 -7.16
N VAL A 447 -6.34 12.62 -6.78
CA VAL A 447 -7.69 13.02 -6.34
C VAL A 447 -7.84 12.73 -4.85
N SER A 448 -8.09 13.78 -4.07
CA SER A 448 -8.33 13.71 -2.64
C SER A 448 -9.79 14.05 -2.33
N ARG A 449 -10.46 13.24 -1.50
CA ARG A 449 -11.87 13.43 -1.10
C ARG A 449 -12.11 12.97 0.34
N ASN A 450 -12.90 13.72 1.09
CA ASN A 450 -13.41 13.35 2.41
C ASN A 450 -12.32 13.05 3.44
N ASN A 451 -11.10 13.56 3.30
CA ASN A 451 -10.06 13.36 4.29
C ASN A 451 -10.16 14.40 5.42
N ILE A 452 -9.59 14.07 6.57
CA ILE A 452 -9.29 15.03 7.63
C ILE A 452 -7.79 15.33 7.60
N TRP A 453 -7.44 16.46 6.99
CA TRP A 453 -6.09 17.03 7.00
C TRP A 453 -5.91 17.99 8.18
N ASN A 454 -5.96 17.45 9.40
CA ASN A 454 -5.57 18.20 10.60
C ASN A 454 -4.04 18.26 10.72
N ALA A 455 -3.38 18.78 9.69
CA ALA A 455 -1.92 18.92 9.63
C ALA A 455 -1.48 20.23 10.30
N ARG A 456 -0.28 20.24 10.93
CA ARG A 456 0.19 21.45 11.64
C ARG A 456 0.56 22.61 10.72
N GLU A 457 1.08 22.32 9.53
CA GLU A 457 1.62 23.35 8.61
C GLU A 457 0.78 23.49 7.34
N ALA A 458 0.60 22.41 6.59
CA ALA A 458 -0.11 22.46 5.33
C ALA A 458 -0.91 21.17 5.07
N PRO A 459 -2.19 21.27 4.68
CA PRO A 459 -2.93 20.09 4.25
C PRO A 459 -2.38 19.54 2.93
N PHE A 460 -1.93 20.43 2.04
CA PHE A 460 -1.33 20.10 0.75
C PHE A 460 -0.06 20.90 0.52
N TRP A 461 1.05 20.21 0.33
CA TRP A 461 2.33 20.78 -0.10
C TRP A 461 2.60 20.50 -1.58
N ASP A 462 1.62 20.83 -2.42
CA ASP A 462 1.75 20.66 -3.86
C ASP A 462 2.67 21.74 -4.45
N LYS A 463 3.96 21.40 -4.60
CA LYS A 463 5.01 22.31 -5.06
C LYS A 463 4.87 22.74 -6.53
N LYS A 464 4.14 22.00 -7.38
CA LYS A 464 4.08 22.24 -8.84
C LYS A 464 2.73 22.73 -9.34
N ALA A 465 1.66 22.56 -8.56
CA ALA A 465 0.32 22.92 -9.01
C ALA A 465 -0.13 22.17 -10.25
N ASP A 466 0.12 20.86 -10.28
CA ASP A 466 -0.31 20.05 -11.41
C ASP A 466 -1.84 20.15 -11.57
N PRO A 467 -2.35 20.58 -12.74
CA PRO A 467 -3.77 20.79 -12.96
C PRO A 467 -4.59 19.49 -12.97
N SER A 468 -3.93 18.33 -13.07
CA SER A 468 -4.57 17.02 -12.94
C SER A 468 -4.93 16.66 -11.49
N ASN A 469 -4.43 17.41 -10.52
CA ASN A 469 -4.76 17.24 -9.11
C ASN A 469 -6.13 17.84 -8.79
N ASP A 470 -6.85 17.21 -7.88
CA ASP A 470 -8.12 17.68 -7.38
C ASP A 470 -8.27 17.30 -5.91
N TYR A 471 -8.42 18.29 -5.03
CA TYR A 471 -8.41 18.08 -3.58
C TYR A 471 -9.77 18.29 -2.91
N ASP A 472 -10.84 18.43 -3.69
CA ASP A 472 -12.14 18.90 -3.22
C ASP A 472 -12.76 18.02 -2.10
N TYR A 473 -13.74 18.53 -1.36
CA TYR A 473 -14.43 17.81 -0.28
C TYR A 473 -13.54 17.30 0.88
N ASP A 474 -12.37 17.90 1.11
CA ASP A 474 -11.58 17.59 2.30
C ASP A 474 -11.89 18.54 3.46
N LEU A 475 -11.82 18.04 4.70
CA LEU A 475 -11.73 18.86 5.90
C LEU A 475 -10.26 19.17 6.15
N TYR A 476 -9.89 20.44 6.22
CA TYR A 476 -8.51 20.84 6.37
C TYR A 476 -8.30 21.99 7.35
N ARG A 477 -7.13 21.99 7.98
CA ARG A 477 -6.60 23.11 8.74
C ARG A 477 -5.44 23.75 7.99
N GLY A 478 -5.38 25.09 8.00
CA GLY A 478 -4.29 25.86 7.39
C GLY A 478 -4.66 26.48 6.04
N ALA A 479 -3.71 27.23 5.47
CA ALA A 479 -3.91 27.93 4.21
C ALA A 479 -3.76 26.98 3.03
N LEU A 480 -4.66 27.10 2.05
CA LEU A 480 -4.49 26.46 0.75
C LEU A 480 -3.43 27.21 -0.08
N PRO A 481 -2.73 26.52 -1.00
CA PRO A 481 -1.85 27.19 -1.96
C PRO A 481 -2.59 28.29 -2.74
N ARG A 482 -2.00 29.48 -2.86
CA ARG A 482 -2.61 30.64 -3.56
C ARG A 482 -2.94 30.32 -5.01
N GLY A 483 -4.10 30.80 -5.49
CA GLY A 483 -4.50 30.73 -6.90
C GLY A 483 -5.21 29.46 -7.33
N ARG A 484 -5.70 28.64 -6.39
CA ARG A 484 -6.31 27.33 -6.70
C ARG A 484 -7.76 27.23 -6.26
N THR A 485 -8.56 26.55 -7.10
CA THR A 485 -10.02 26.37 -6.96
C THR A 485 -10.44 24.92 -6.70
N HIS A 486 -9.50 23.98 -6.56
CA HIS A 486 -9.76 22.54 -6.38
C HIS A 486 -10.32 22.15 -4.99
N GLN A 487 -11.00 23.08 -4.32
CA GLN A 487 -11.52 22.95 -2.95
C GLN A 487 -12.85 23.69 -2.80
N ALA A 488 -13.66 23.77 -3.85
CA ALA A 488 -14.91 24.53 -3.87
C ALA A 488 -15.89 24.06 -2.77
N ASN A 489 -15.84 22.79 -2.41
CA ASN A 489 -16.62 22.12 -1.37
C ASN A 489 -15.75 21.69 -0.17
N GLY A 490 -14.46 22.06 -0.14
CA GLY A 490 -13.56 21.79 0.98
C GLY A 490 -13.95 22.62 2.21
N ILE A 491 -13.83 22.02 3.39
CA ILE A 491 -14.21 22.64 4.66
C ILE A 491 -12.94 23.07 5.40
N ALA A 492 -12.74 24.37 5.56
CA ALA A 492 -11.70 24.89 6.44
C ALA A 492 -12.19 24.85 7.90
N GLY A 493 -11.57 24.02 8.74
CA GLY A 493 -11.99 23.84 10.13
C GLY A 493 -11.11 22.88 10.92
N GLU A 494 -11.23 22.95 12.23
CA GLU A 494 -10.57 22.00 13.14
C GLU A 494 -11.55 20.88 13.49
N PRO A 495 -11.19 19.59 13.28
CA PRO A 495 -12.06 18.49 13.65
C PRO A 495 -12.20 18.39 15.16
N THR A 496 -13.40 18.03 15.61
CA THR A 496 -13.65 17.61 17.00
C THR A 496 -14.14 16.17 16.99
N TYR A 497 -13.55 15.34 17.84
CA TYR A 497 -13.87 13.91 17.89
C TYR A 497 -14.89 13.63 18.99
N ASP A 498 -15.71 12.59 18.80
CA ASP A 498 -16.68 12.16 19.82
C ASP A 498 -15.93 11.83 21.13
N PRO A 499 -16.31 12.44 22.27
CA PRO A 499 -15.67 12.14 23.56
C PRO A 499 -15.89 10.69 24.04
N ALA A 500 -16.86 9.97 23.46
CA ALA A 500 -17.09 8.55 23.71
C ALA A 500 -16.16 7.63 22.90
N ASN A 501 -15.32 8.18 21.99
CA ASN A 501 -14.33 7.39 21.28
C ASN A 501 -13.38 6.70 22.28
N GLY A 502 -13.31 5.37 22.18
CA GLY A 502 -12.27 4.56 22.81
C GLY A 502 -11.15 4.19 21.83
N ASP A 503 -10.36 3.19 22.20
CA ASP A 503 -9.28 2.68 21.33
C ASP A 503 -9.85 2.25 19.97
N GLY A 504 -9.18 2.71 18.90
CA GLY A 504 -9.60 2.42 17.52
C GLY A 504 -10.82 3.20 17.02
N ALA A 505 -11.43 4.06 17.85
CA ALA A 505 -12.53 4.92 17.43
C ALA A 505 -12.03 6.35 17.13
N PHE A 506 -12.32 6.83 15.92
CA PHE A 506 -11.94 8.18 15.46
C PHE A 506 -13.13 8.95 14.90
N ALA A 507 -14.35 8.64 15.37
CA ALA A 507 -15.56 9.26 14.84
C ALA A 507 -15.59 10.75 15.20
N LEU A 508 -16.09 11.57 14.28
CA LEU A 508 -16.32 12.98 14.55
C LEU A 508 -17.48 13.17 15.53
N ALA A 509 -17.40 14.19 16.38
CA ALA A 509 -18.56 14.62 17.16
C ALA A 509 -19.62 15.21 16.21
N LYS A 510 -20.91 15.07 16.54
CA LYS A 510 -22.04 15.57 15.72
C LYS A 510 -21.96 17.05 15.32
N GLY A 511 -21.27 17.88 16.11
CA GLY A 511 -21.09 19.31 15.84
C GLY A 511 -19.77 19.65 15.13
N SER A 512 -18.94 18.64 14.83
CA SER A 512 -17.67 18.84 14.16
C SER A 512 -17.89 19.23 12.69
N PRO A 513 -17.04 20.11 12.11
CA PRO A 513 -16.94 20.16 10.67
C PRO A 513 -16.57 18.76 10.13
N GLY A 514 -17.10 18.40 8.96
CA GLY A 514 -16.88 17.09 8.33
C GLY A 514 -17.86 15.99 8.75
N TYR A 515 -18.63 16.16 9.84
CA TYR A 515 -19.71 15.23 10.20
C TYR A 515 -20.88 15.39 9.23
N ASP A 516 -21.40 14.30 8.66
CA ASP A 516 -22.49 14.29 7.67
C ASP A 516 -22.24 15.22 6.46
N ALA A 517 -20.98 15.42 6.05
CA ALA A 517 -20.60 16.47 5.09
C ALA A 517 -19.71 16.01 3.92
N GLY A 518 -19.37 14.72 3.87
CA GLY A 518 -18.56 14.13 2.82
C GLY A 518 -19.32 13.88 1.52
N LEU A 519 -18.56 13.74 0.43
CA LEU A 519 -19.06 13.31 -0.87
C LEU A 519 -19.35 11.80 -0.87
N ARG A 520 -20.48 11.36 -1.41
CA ARG A 520 -20.66 9.94 -1.72
C ARG A 520 -19.70 9.51 -2.83
N ILE A 521 -18.82 8.57 -2.53
CA ILE A 521 -17.89 7.92 -3.46
C ILE A 521 -18.38 6.49 -3.62
N PRO A 522 -19.02 6.14 -4.77
CA PRO A 522 -19.60 4.81 -4.96
C PRO A 522 -18.60 3.71 -4.61
N ASN A 523 -19.10 2.70 -3.89
CA ASN A 523 -18.36 1.55 -3.36
C ASN A 523 -17.37 1.82 -2.20
N PHE A 524 -16.90 3.06 -1.97
CA PHE A 524 -15.97 3.37 -0.87
C PHE A 524 -16.66 3.77 0.43
N ASN A 525 -17.84 4.36 0.35
CA ASN A 525 -18.54 4.86 1.52
C ASN A 525 -20.06 4.69 1.46
N ASP A 526 -20.57 3.74 0.67
CA ASP A 526 -22.02 3.51 0.50
C ASP A 526 -22.76 3.10 1.78
N ASN A 527 -22.02 2.67 2.81
CA ASN A 527 -22.55 2.25 4.11
C ASN A 527 -22.57 3.38 5.15
N PHE A 528 -22.45 4.64 4.73
CA PHE A 528 -22.60 5.78 5.61
C PHE A 528 -23.98 5.83 6.27
N THR A 529 -24.07 6.53 7.40
CA THR A 529 -25.36 6.79 8.06
C THR A 529 -25.62 8.28 8.10
N GLY A 530 -26.88 8.70 8.31
CA GLY A 530 -27.21 10.12 8.34
C GLY A 530 -27.42 10.73 6.96
N ALA A 531 -27.00 11.98 6.78
CA ALA A 531 -27.27 12.79 5.60
C ALA A 531 -26.22 12.64 4.50
N ALA A 532 -24.96 12.39 4.87
CA ALA A 532 -23.86 12.15 3.95
C ALA A 532 -22.72 11.40 4.69
N PRO A 533 -21.74 10.80 4.00
CA PRO A 533 -20.57 10.21 4.65
C PRO A 533 -19.84 11.19 5.55
N ASP A 534 -19.30 10.73 6.67
CA ASP A 534 -18.39 11.54 7.47
C ASP A 534 -17.03 11.68 6.76
N MET A 535 -16.44 12.86 6.82
CA MET A 535 -15.04 13.03 6.44
C MET A 535 -14.13 12.34 7.46
N GLY A 536 -13.07 11.70 6.98
CA GLY A 536 -12.11 10.94 7.79
C GLY A 536 -12.33 9.44 7.75
N ALA A 537 -11.49 8.73 8.50
CA ALA A 537 -11.36 7.28 8.44
C ALA A 537 -12.53 6.53 9.07
N HIS A 538 -13.20 7.16 10.03
CA HIS A 538 -14.21 6.51 10.85
C HIS A 538 -15.55 7.23 10.73
N GLU A 539 -16.52 6.51 10.18
CA GLU A 539 -17.92 6.93 10.12
C GLU A 539 -18.57 6.80 11.50
N ALA A 540 -19.27 7.83 11.95
CA ALA A 540 -19.97 7.81 13.22
C ALA A 540 -21.05 6.72 13.24
N GLY A 541 -21.19 6.05 14.39
CA GLY A 541 -22.12 4.93 14.57
C GLY A 541 -21.61 3.58 14.06
N ASN A 542 -20.51 3.53 13.29
CA ASN A 542 -19.85 2.28 12.96
C ASN A 542 -19.03 1.72 14.14
N ALA A 543 -18.74 0.41 14.07
CA ALA A 543 -17.86 -0.23 15.04
C ALA A 543 -16.43 0.34 14.95
N PRO A 544 -15.70 0.44 16.08
CA PRO A 544 -14.32 0.92 16.09
C PRO A 544 -13.45 0.19 15.08
N MET A 545 -12.55 0.93 14.45
CA MET A 545 -11.51 0.37 13.60
C MET A 545 -10.58 -0.50 14.44
N GLN A 546 -10.11 -1.59 13.87
CA GLN A 546 -9.18 -2.51 14.53
C GLN A 546 -7.87 -2.61 13.75
N PHE A 547 -6.75 -2.67 14.48
CA PHE A 547 -5.41 -2.74 13.93
C PHE A 547 -4.60 -3.85 14.60
N GLY A 548 -3.67 -4.44 13.86
CA GLY A 548 -2.78 -5.45 14.41
C GLY A 548 -3.37 -6.86 14.45
N ILE A 549 -2.70 -7.75 15.18
CA ILE A 549 -2.90 -9.21 15.10
C ILE A 549 -4.32 -9.72 15.37
N ASP A 550 -5.08 -8.99 16.18
CA ASP A 550 -6.45 -9.37 16.57
C ASP A 550 -7.53 -8.63 15.76
N ALA A 551 -7.12 -7.77 14.82
CA ALA A 551 -8.05 -6.98 14.03
C ALA A 551 -9.04 -7.87 13.27
N TYR A 552 -10.33 -7.56 13.46
CA TYR A 552 -11.50 -8.18 12.83
C TYR A 552 -11.52 -9.72 12.93
N ARG A 553 -10.86 -10.27 13.96
CA ARG A 553 -10.87 -11.71 14.20
C ARG A 553 -12.27 -12.12 14.63
N LYS A 554 -12.92 -12.98 13.83
CA LYS A 554 -14.17 -13.63 14.24
C LYS A 554 -13.88 -14.42 15.52
N GLN A 555 -14.67 -14.21 16.58
CA GLN A 555 -14.66 -15.12 17.72
C GLN A 555 -14.98 -16.52 17.18
N ARG A 556 -14.14 -17.52 17.49
CA ARG A 556 -14.46 -18.90 17.14
C ARG A 556 -15.54 -19.34 18.12
N ASP A 557 -16.71 -19.69 17.60
CA ASP A 557 -17.79 -20.34 18.36
C ASP A 557 -17.32 -21.65 19.00
#